data_AF-T1BBN1-F1
#
_entry.id   AF-T1BBN1-F1
#
_cell.length_a   1.000
_cell.length_b   1.000
_cell.length_c   1.000
_cell.angle_alpha   90.00
_cell.angle_beta   90.00
_cell.angle_gamma   90.00
#
_symmetry.space_group_name_H-M   'P 1'
#
loop_
_entity.id
_entity.type
_entity.pdbx_description
1 polymer ?
#
loop_
_entity_poly.entity_id
_entity_poly.type
_entity_poly.pdbx_seq_one_letter_code
_entity_poly.pdbx_strand_id
1 'polypeptide(L)'
;LLPGVEVSTRDGHLLAYGVAEAPPRHRDLETTADWVRDHGGEPVIAHPFRWRHGAGGRLTAVAHVAGIEVRNAHNSAAANRRAEEWAELRHLAARGGSDVHVLADVGRAVTVFPDPVAGVDDLLEAIRTGRTRAAGASMSFGGRLGLLVSNGAKFVARGLRPV
;
A
#
# COMPACT_ATOMS: atom_id res chain seq x y z
N LEU A 1 -8.71 13.24 10.44
CA LEU A 1 -7.60 12.25 10.44
C LEU A 1 -8.22 10.88 10.58
N LEU A 2 -7.74 9.88 9.83
CA LEU A 2 -8.26 8.51 9.85
C LEU A 2 -7.14 7.55 10.27
N PRO A 3 -7.39 6.59 11.17
CA PRO A 3 -6.38 5.67 11.64
C PRO A 3 -5.99 4.66 10.57
N GLY A 4 -4.69 4.41 10.45
CA GLY A 4 -4.16 3.34 9.62
C GLY A 4 -2.68 3.11 9.88
N VAL A 5 -2.21 1.91 9.59
CA VAL A 5 -0.82 1.50 9.77
C VAL A 5 -0.37 0.61 8.63
N GLU A 6 0.89 0.80 8.20
CA GLU A 6 1.55 -0.12 7.29
C GLU A 6 2.28 -1.20 8.08
N VAL A 7 1.98 -2.47 7.78
CA VAL A 7 2.53 -3.63 8.46
C VAL A 7 3.48 -4.36 7.53
N SER A 8 4.71 -4.55 7.99
CA SER A 8 5.67 -5.42 7.32
C SER A 8 5.35 -6.88 7.65
N THR A 9 4.81 -7.61 6.67
CA THR A 9 4.60 -9.07 6.76
C THR A 9 5.84 -9.80 6.22
N ARG A 10 5.86 -11.13 6.29
CA ARG A 10 6.92 -11.94 5.64
C ARG A 10 6.82 -11.92 4.12
N ASP A 11 5.64 -11.60 3.61
CA ASP A 11 5.28 -11.79 2.23
C ASP A 11 5.25 -10.49 1.44
N GLY A 12 5.05 -9.36 2.11
CA GLY A 12 4.98 -8.01 1.55
C GLY A 12 4.48 -7.03 2.59
N HIS A 13 4.09 -5.83 2.16
CA HIS A 13 3.44 -4.87 3.03
C HIS A 13 1.91 -4.94 2.90
N LEU A 14 1.24 -4.67 4.02
CA LEU A 14 -0.21 -4.57 4.12
C LEU A 14 -0.56 -3.27 4.82
N LEU A 15 -1.53 -2.53 4.29
CA LEU A 15 -2.15 -1.41 4.99
C LEU A 15 -3.32 -1.93 5.81
N ALA A 16 -3.35 -1.60 7.09
CA ALA A 16 -4.47 -1.89 7.99
C ALA A 16 -5.18 -0.57 8.30
N TYR A 17 -6.40 -0.40 7.81
CA TYR A 17 -7.23 0.77 8.12
C TYR A 17 -8.23 0.45 9.21
N GLY A 18 -8.50 1.43 10.09
CA GLY A 18 -9.58 1.32 11.08
C GLY A 18 -9.28 0.48 12.31
N VAL A 19 -8.06 -0.03 12.46
CA VAL A 19 -7.63 -0.80 13.64
C VAL A 19 -7.18 0.13 14.78
N ALA A 20 -7.51 -0.23 16.02
CA ALA A 20 -7.08 0.50 17.21
C ALA A 20 -5.62 0.20 17.58
N GLU A 21 -5.15 -1.00 17.27
CA GLU A 21 -3.78 -1.46 17.53
C GLU A 21 -3.12 -1.95 16.24
N ALA A 22 -1.78 -1.86 16.19
CA ALA A 22 -1.05 -2.34 15.03
C ALA A 22 -1.03 -3.89 14.99
N PRO A 23 -1.31 -4.52 13.84
CA PRO A 23 -1.19 -5.97 13.70
C PRO A 23 0.23 -6.45 14.03
N PRO A 24 0.39 -7.67 14.59
CA PRO A 24 1.70 -8.26 14.81
C PRO A 24 2.54 -8.30 13.52
N ARG A 25 3.77 -7.79 13.60
CA ARG A 25 4.69 -7.76 12.44
C ARG A 25 5.19 -9.16 12.10
N HIS A 26 5.60 -9.36 10.85
CA HIS A 26 6.25 -10.58 10.36
C HIS A 26 5.41 -11.86 10.48
N ARG A 27 4.08 -11.74 10.56
CA ARG A 27 3.17 -12.83 10.17
C ARG A 27 3.13 -12.91 8.65
N ASP A 28 2.56 -13.98 8.10
CA ASP A 28 2.23 -14.04 6.67
C ASP A 28 1.10 -13.07 6.32
N LEU A 29 0.96 -12.79 5.03
CA LEU A 29 0.01 -11.79 4.53
C LEU A 29 -1.44 -12.12 4.86
N GLU A 30 -1.81 -13.40 4.75
CA GLU A 30 -3.16 -13.90 5.01
C GLU A 30 -3.54 -13.75 6.48
N THR A 31 -2.72 -14.31 7.38
CA THR A 31 -2.91 -14.17 8.84
C THR A 31 -2.98 -12.71 9.27
N THR A 32 -2.18 -11.83 8.65
CA THR A 32 -2.22 -10.39 8.96
C THR A 32 -3.52 -9.75 8.47
N ALA A 33 -4.01 -10.14 7.29
CA ALA A 33 -5.28 -9.63 6.75
C ALA A 33 -6.48 -10.08 7.59
N ASP A 34 -6.50 -11.33 8.03
CA ASP A 34 -7.53 -11.86 8.93
C ASP A 34 -7.53 -11.11 10.26
N TRP A 35 -6.35 -10.90 10.85
CA TRP A 35 -6.21 -10.13 12.08
C TRP A 35 -6.83 -8.74 11.94
N VAL A 36 -6.57 -8.04 10.83
CA VAL A 36 -7.14 -6.71 10.59
C VAL A 36 -8.67 -6.74 10.57
N ARG A 37 -9.26 -7.76 9.93
CA ARG A 37 -10.71 -7.91 9.87
C ARG A 37 -11.33 -8.26 11.22
N ASP A 38 -10.71 -9.16 11.95
CA ASP A 38 -11.15 -9.56 13.30
C ASP A 38 -11.14 -8.39 14.29
N HIS A 39 -10.34 -7.36 14.01
CA HIS A 39 -10.26 -6.12 14.79
C HIS A 39 -11.05 -4.97 14.16
N GLY A 40 -12.02 -5.27 13.29
CA GLY A 40 -12.98 -4.32 12.72
C GLY A 40 -12.44 -3.47 11.56
N GLY A 41 -11.19 -3.65 11.18
CA GLY A 41 -10.54 -2.89 10.11
C GLY A 41 -10.80 -3.43 8.71
N GLU A 42 -10.14 -2.82 7.73
CA GLU A 42 -10.06 -3.34 6.36
C GLU A 42 -8.61 -3.43 5.91
N PRO A 43 -8.12 -4.64 5.54
CA PRO A 43 -6.80 -4.80 4.96
C PRO A 43 -6.77 -4.30 3.52
N VAL A 44 -5.67 -3.69 3.11
CA VAL A 44 -5.40 -3.26 1.74
C VAL A 44 -3.98 -3.67 1.37
N ILE A 45 -3.81 -4.29 0.22
CA ILE A 45 -2.48 -4.72 -0.25
C ILE A 45 -1.64 -3.49 -0.63
N ALA A 46 -0.49 -3.28 0.02
CA ALA A 46 0.42 -2.18 -0.31
C ALA A 46 1.32 -2.54 -1.49
N HIS A 47 1.46 -1.60 -2.43
CA HIS A 47 2.40 -1.61 -3.57
C HIS A 47 2.85 -3.03 -4.01
N PRO A 48 1.91 -3.87 -4.49
CA PRO A 48 2.06 -5.33 -4.57
C PRO A 48 3.20 -5.79 -5.48
N PHE A 49 3.54 -5.01 -6.50
CA PHE A 49 4.57 -5.33 -7.48
C PHE A 49 5.84 -4.47 -7.32
N ARG A 50 6.01 -3.84 -6.16
CA ARG A 50 7.28 -3.18 -5.80
C ARG A 50 8.38 -4.24 -5.67
N TRP A 51 9.56 -3.94 -6.20
CA TRP A 51 10.71 -4.86 -6.18
C TRP A 51 11.07 -5.35 -4.78
N ARG A 52 11.01 -4.46 -3.78
CA ARG A 52 11.17 -4.81 -2.36
C ARG A 52 9.83 -4.61 -1.67
N HIS A 53 9.50 -5.49 -0.73
CA HIS A 53 8.30 -5.41 0.10
C HIS A 53 6.96 -5.52 -0.64
N GLY A 54 6.96 -5.78 -1.96
CA GLY A 54 5.75 -6.14 -2.70
C GLY A 54 5.41 -7.62 -2.50
N ALA A 55 4.12 -7.92 -2.37
CA ALA A 55 3.62 -9.29 -2.22
C ALA A 55 3.89 -10.20 -3.44
N GLY A 56 3.98 -9.62 -4.64
CA GLY A 56 4.36 -10.33 -5.87
C GLY A 56 3.53 -11.58 -6.13
N GLY A 57 4.18 -12.75 -6.23
CA GLY A 57 3.52 -14.02 -6.49
C GLY A 57 2.62 -14.52 -5.35
N ARG A 58 2.67 -13.91 -4.16
CA ARG A 58 1.93 -14.34 -2.97
C ARG A 58 0.54 -13.69 -2.85
N LEU A 59 0.16 -12.86 -3.81
CA LEU A 59 -1.14 -12.19 -3.85
C LEU A 59 -2.33 -13.15 -3.84
N THR A 60 -2.15 -14.39 -4.31
CA THR A 60 -3.20 -15.41 -4.29
C THR A 60 -3.57 -15.84 -2.88
N ALA A 61 -2.68 -15.70 -1.90
CA ALA A 61 -2.95 -16.03 -0.49
C ALA A 61 -3.89 -15.01 0.19
N VAL A 62 -4.14 -13.86 -0.43
CA VAL A 62 -5.03 -12.81 0.10
C VAL A 62 -6.18 -12.52 -0.85
N ALA A 63 -6.71 -13.56 -1.49
CA ALA A 63 -7.80 -13.45 -2.46
C ALA A 63 -9.07 -12.78 -1.90
N HIS A 64 -9.24 -12.79 -0.58
CA HIS A 64 -10.40 -12.26 0.12
C HIS A 64 -10.25 -10.77 0.53
N VAL A 65 -9.10 -10.14 0.28
CA VAL A 65 -8.88 -8.70 0.57
C VAL A 65 -9.69 -7.81 -0.37
N ALA A 66 -10.34 -6.77 0.16
CA ALA A 66 -11.21 -5.90 -0.65
C ALA A 66 -10.46 -4.83 -1.46
N GLY A 67 -9.25 -4.43 -1.04
CA GLY A 67 -8.53 -3.32 -1.65
C GLY A 67 -7.06 -3.58 -1.97
N ILE A 68 -6.56 -2.84 -2.96
CA ILE A 68 -5.18 -2.94 -3.44
C ILE A 68 -4.66 -1.56 -3.86
N GLU A 69 -3.42 -1.25 -3.49
CA GLU A 69 -2.75 -0.04 -3.93
C GLU A 69 -2.26 -0.18 -5.37
N VAL A 70 -2.94 0.49 -6.28
CA VAL A 70 -2.64 0.48 -7.72
C VAL A 70 -1.85 1.70 -8.18
N ARG A 71 -1.82 2.76 -7.36
CA ARG A 71 -1.01 3.96 -7.58
C ARG A 71 -0.21 4.32 -6.35
N ASN A 72 1.04 3.91 -6.33
CA ASN A 72 2.01 4.36 -5.34
C ASN A 72 3.00 5.36 -5.99
N ALA A 73 3.19 6.52 -5.37
CA ALA A 73 4.03 7.59 -5.96
C ALA A 73 5.52 7.24 -6.02
N HIS A 74 5.98 6.30 -5.17
CA HIS A 74 7.36 5.79 -5.17
C HIS A 74 7.55 4.52 -5.99
N ASN A 75 6.49 3.99 -6.61
CA ASN A 75 6.60 2.87 -7.53
C ASN A 75 6.95 3.32 -8.95
N SER A 76 7.53 2.37 -9.71
CA SER A 76 7.67 2.53 -11.15
C SER A 76 6.30 2.47 -11.84
N ALA A 77 6.19 3.11 -13.01
CA ALA A 77 4.97 3.05 -13.82
C ALA A 77 4.58 1.61 -14.19
N ALA A 78 5.57 0.73 -14.44
CA ALA A 78 5.32 -0.67 -14.74
C ALA A 78 4.73 -1.44 -13.55
N ALA A 79 5.23 -1.21 -12.33
CA ALA A 79 4.68 -1.85 -11.14
C ALA A 79 3.24 -1.39 -10.84
N ASN A 80 2.99 -0.09 -10.99
CA ASN A 80 1.63 0.46 -10.82
C ASN A 80 0.67 -0.06 -11.90
N ARG A 81 1.08 -0.13 -13.17
CA ARG A 81 0.23 -0.69 -14.25
C ARG A 81 -0.12 -2.16 -13.99
N ARG A 82 0.84 -2.97 -13.55
CA ARG A 82 0.59 -4.37 -13.18
C ARG A 82 -0.38 -4.49 -12.00
N ALA A 83 -0.33 -3.55 -11.05
CA ALA A 83 -1.28 -3.49 -9.94
C ALA A 83 -2.70 -3.15 -10.39
N GLU A 84 -2.86 -2.25 -11.35
CA GLU A 84 -4.15 -1.94 -11.97
C GLU A 84 -4.73 -3.16 -12.70
N GLU A 85 -3.96 -3.79 -13.58
CA GLU A 85 -4.40 -4.99 -14.31
C GLU A 85 -4.83 -6.10 -13.33
N TRP A 86 -4.08 -6.29 -12.24
CA TRP A 86 -4.43 -7.27 -11.21
C TRP A 86 -5.72 -6.93 -10.45
N ALA A 87 -5.93 -5.64 -10.15
CA ALA A 87 -7.11 -5.15 -9.47
C ALA A 87 -8.36 -5.30 -10.35
N GLU A 88 -8.27 -4.94 -11.63
CA GLU A 88 -9.34 -5.07 -12.61
C GLU A 88 -9.79 -6.53 -12.79
N LEU A 89 -8.83 -7.45 -12.94
CA LEU A 89 -9.10 -8.88 -13.08
C LEU A 89 -9.79 -9.51 -11.86
N ARG A 90 -9.70 -8.89 -10.69
CA ARG A 90 -10.22 -9.40 -9.41
C ARG A 90 -11.29 -8.50 -8.79
N HIS A 91 -11.70 -7.45 -9.49
CA HIS A 91 -12.68 -6.47 -9.01
C HIS A 91 -12.34 -5.88 -7.63
N LEU A 92 -11.05 -5.60 -7.38
CA LEU A 92 -10.57 -5.05 -6.12
C LEU A 92 -10.70 -3.52 -6.09
N ALA A 93 -10.96 -2.97 -4.91
CA ALA A 93 -11.02 -1.53 -4.68
C ALA A 93 -9.64 -0.88 -4.94
N ALA A 94 -9.58 -0.02 -5.96
CA ALA A 94 -8.36 0.65 -6.36
C ALA A 94 -7.98 1.77 -5.37
N ARG A 95 -6.76 1.73 -4.87
CA ARG A 95 -6.22 2.71 -3.90
C ARG A 95 -4.96 3.39 -4.42
N GLY A 96 -4.77 4.63 -3.98
CA GLY A 96 -3.57 5.41 -4.25
C GLY A 96 -2.96 6.00 -2.98
N GLY A 97 -1.63 6.01 -2.92
CA GLY A 97 -0.84 6.45 -1.76
C GLY A 97 0.47 7.12 -2.18
N SER A 98 0.78 8.23 -1.51
CA SER A 98 2.01 8.99 -1.77
C SER A 98 3.27 8.32 -1.22
N ASP A 99 3.14 7.44 -0.23
CA ASP A 99 4.28 6.81 0.48
C ASP A 99 5.33 7.87 0.92
N VAL A 100 4.81 8.97 1.47
CA VAL A 100 5.57 10.19 1.63
C VAL A 100 6.64 10.06 2.72
N HIS A 101 7.89 10.33 2.34
CA HIS A 101 9.03 10.42 3.26
C HIS A 101 9.67 11.81 3.31
N VAL A 102 9.20 12.72 2.43
CA VAL A 102 9.63 14.13 2.32
C VAL A 102 8.44 15.00 1.94
N LEU A 103 8.38 16.24 2.43
CA LEU A 103 7.23 17.14 2.23
C LEU A 103 6.85 17.36 0.76
N ALA A 104 7.83 17.37 -0.15
CA ALA A 104 7.60 17.58 -1.58
C ALA A 104 6.78 16.47 -2.27
N ASP A 105 6.69 15.28 -1.65
CA ASP A 105 5.93 14.15 -2.22
C ASP A 105 4.50 14.04 -1.65
N VAL A 106 4.09 14.92 -0.72
CA VAL A 106 2.72 14.92 -0.16
C VAL A 106 1.69 15.04 -1.28
N GLY A 107 0.71 14.12 -1.30
CA GLY A 107 -0.40 14.15 -2.25
C GLY A 107 -0.05 13.77 -3.69
N ARG A 108 1.18 13.34 -3.97
CA ARG A 108 1.61 12.94 -5.32
C ARG A 108 0.82 11.75 -5.90
N ALA A 109 0.32 10.89 -5.02
CA ALA A 109 -0.73 9.93 -5.33
C ALA A 109 -1.72 9.86 -4.16
N VAL A 110 -3.00 9.67 -4.50
CA VAL A 110 -4.13 9.75 -3.58
C VAL A 110 -5.21 8.75 -3.95
N THR A 111 -6.06 8.44 -2.97
CA THR A 111 -7.36 7.80 -3.22
C THR A 111 -8.43 8.88 -3.32
N VAL A 112 -9.21 8.83 -4.40
CA VAL A 112 -10.39 9.68 -4.64
C VAL A 112 -11.63 8.88 -4.27
N PHE A 113 -12.51 9.52 -3.50
CA PHE A 113 -13.80 8.98 -3.11
C PHE A 113 -14.90 9.74 -3.86
N PRO A 114 -15.87 9.04 -4.48
CA PRO A 114 -17.01 9.69 -5.12
C PRO A 114 -17.94 10.36 -4.11
N ASP A 115 -17.96 9.84 -2.88
CA ASP A 115 -18.79 10.32 -1.78
C ASP A 115 -17.92 10.92 -0.68
N PRO A 116 -18.45 11.86 0.13
CA PRO A 116 -17.74 12.40 1.29
C PRO A 116 -17.36 11.29 2.29
N VAL A 117 -16.15 11.36 2.83
CA VAL A 117 -15.68 10.49 3.91
C VAL A 117 -15.58 11.34 5.17
N ALA A 118 -16.56 11.24 6.05
CA ALA A 118 -16.64 11.98 7.32
C ALA A 118 -15.96 11.23 8.47
N GLY A 119 -15.85 9.90 8.37
CA GLY A 119 -15.26 9.06 9.41
C GLY A 119 -14.53 7.82 8.90
N VAL A 120 -14.07 7.02 9.87
CA VAL A 120 -13.40 5.73 9.58
C VAL A 120 -14.36 4.74 8.96
N ASP A 121 -15.61 4.69 9.41
CA ASP A 121 -16.62 3.77 8.89
C ASP A 121 -16.91 4.01 7.40
N ASP A 122 -17.05 5.28 7.00
CA ASP A 122 -17.22 5.66 5.59
C ASP A 122 -16.02 5.21 4.73
N LEU A 123 -14.80 5.32 5.28
CA LEU A 123 -13.58 4.85 4.61
C LEU A 123 -13.61 3.33 4.42
N LEU A 124 -13.94 2.58 5.48
CA LEU A 124 -13.98 1.12 5.42
C LEU A 124 -15.08 0.63 4.47
N GLU A 125 -16.26 1.26 4.50
CA GLU A 125 -17.35 0.97 3.59
C GLU A 125 -16.95 1.26 2.13
N ALA A 126 -16.32 2.40 1.86
CA ALA A 126 -15.85 2.73 0.52
C ALA A 126 -14.85 1.70 -0.02
N ILE A 127 -13.95 1.18 0.84
CA ILE A 127 -13.03 0.11 0.44
C ILE A 127 -13.80 -1.19 0.17
N ARG A 128 -14.69 -1.61 1.07
CA ARG A 128 -15.46 -2.87 0.93
C ARG A 128 -16.36 -2.87 -0.30
N THR A 129 -16.95 -1.72 -0.64
CA THR A 129 -17.88 -1.57 -1.77
C THR A 129 -17.18 -1.21 -3.07
N GLY A 130 -15.85 -1.07 -3.07
CA GLY A 130 -15.10 -0.68 -4.27
C GLY A 130 -15.36 0.76 -4.75
N ARG A 131 -15.97 1.61 -3.91
CA ARG A 131 -16.23 3.03 -4.22
C ARG A 131 -14.97 3.88 -4.02
N THR A 132 -13.87 3.48 -4.65
CA THR A 132 -12.60 4.19 -4.60
C THR A 132 -11.96 4.25 -5.98
N ARG A 133 -11.24 5.34 -6.25
CA ARG A 133 -10.40 5.47 -7.44
C ARG A 133 -9.01 5.92 -7.03
N ALA A 134 -8.00 5.44 -7.73
CA ALA A 134 -6.63 5.87 -7.51
C ALA A 134 -6.25 6.98 -8.50
N ALA A 135 -5.56 8.02 -8.03
CA ALA A 135 -5.07 9.10 -8.87
C ALA A 135 -3.64 9.50 -8.50
N GLY A 136 -2.94 10.18 -9.42
CA GLY A 136 -1.59 10.70 -9.22
C GLY A 136 -0.54 10.12 -10.15
N ALA A 137 0.72 10.43 -9.86
CA ALA A 137 1.86 10.13 -10.73
C ALA A 137 2.79 9.08 -10.13
N SER A 138 3.34 8.22 -10.99
CA SER A 138 4.40 7.28 -10.62
C SER A 138 5.75 8.00 -10.44
N MET A 139 6.72 7.31 -9.85
CA MET A 139 8.08 7.81 -9.75
C MET A 139 8.71 7.90 -11.15
N SER A 140 9.33 9.04 -11.46
CA SER A 140 10.09 9.20 -12.70
C SER A 140 11.37 8.36 -12.65
N PHE A 141 11.97 8.09 -13.81
CA PHE A 141 13.25 7.38 -13.88
C PHE A 141 14.35 8.08 -13.07
N GLY A 142 14.46 9.41 -13.20
CA GLY A 142 15.41 10.21 -12.41
C GLY A 142 15.15 10.15 -10.90
N GLY A 143 13.88 10.16 -10.48
CA GLY A 143 13.51 9.95 -9.08
C GLY A 143 13.94 8.59 -8.55
N ARG A 144 13.79 7.53 -9.35
CA ARG A 144 14.26 6.17 -8.98
C ARG A 144 15.77 6.13 -8.79
N LEU A 145 16.54 6.78 -9.66
CA LEU A 145 17.99 6.83 -9.53
C LEU A 145 18.40 7.57 -8.24
N GLY A 146 17.76 8.71 -7.96
CA GLY A 146 18.00 9.46 -6.72
C GLY A 146 17.70 8.63 -5.46
N LEU A 147 16.60 7.86 -5.45
CA LEU A 147 16.25 6.99 -4.34
C LEU A 147 17.29 5.87 -4.11
N LEU A 148 17.78 5.25 -5.19
CA LEU A 148 18.84 4.24 -5.11
C LEU A 148 20.13 4.81 -4.51
N VAL A 149 20.55 6.00 -4.95
CA VAL A 149 21.71 6.70 -4.41
C VAL A 149 21.52 7.01 -2.92
N SER A 150 20.36 7.58 -2.54
CA SER A 150 20.04 7.89 -1.14
C SER A 150 20.02 6.64 -0.26
N ASN A 151 19.41 5.55 -0.71
CA ASN A 151 19.37 4.28 0.02
C ASN A 151 20.77 3.65 0.14
N GLY A 152 21.58 3.74 -0.91
CA GLY A 152 22.99 3.31 -0.88
C GLY A 152 23.80 4.11 0.13
N ALA A 153 23.69 5.44 0.13
CA ALA A 153 24.35 6.30 1.11
C ALA A 153 23.92 5.97 2.54
N LYS A 154 22.62 5.78 2.80
CA LYS A 154 22.10 5.35 4.11
C LYS A 154 22.62 3.97 4.51
N PHE A 155 22.77 3.03 3.57
CA PHE A 155 23.32 1.69 3.85
C PHE A 155 24.79 1.77 4.25
N VAL A 156 25.59 2.58 3.54
CA VAL A 156 27.00 2.85 3.89
C VAL A 156 27.09 3.52 5.26
N ALA A 157 26.30 4.56 5.52
CA ALA A 157 26.27 5.26 6.80
C ALA A 157 25.90 4.35 7.99
N ARG A 158 25.14 3.27 7.74
CA ARG A 158 24.80 2.24 8.73
C ARG A 158 25.85 1.13 8.87
N GLY A 159 27.02 1.30 8.25
CA GLY A 159 28.08 0.28 8.28
C GLY A 159 27.72 -0.97 7.49
N LEU A 160 27.05 -0.80 6.35
CA LEU A 160 26.66 -1.90 5.44
C LEU A 160 25.72 -2.94 6.08
N ARG A 161 24.95 -2.52 7.10
CA ARG A 161 23.94 -3.37 7.73
C ARG A 161 22.61 -3.28 6.97
N PRO A 162 21.98 -4.42 6.62
CA PRO A 162 20.67 -4.42 5.98
C PRO A 162 19.58 -3.81 6.90
N VAL A 163 18.48 -3.35 6.28
CA VAL A 163 17.23 -3.02 6.97
C VAL A 163 16.41 -4.28 7.21
#